data_AF-A0ABC9TLP1-F1
#
_entry.id   AF-A0ABC9TLP1-F1
#
_cell.length_a   1.000
_cell.length_b   1.000
_cell.length_c   1.000
_cell.angle_alpha   90.00
_cell.angle_beta   90.00
_cell.angle_gamma   90.00
#
_symmetry.space_group_name_H-M   'P 1'
#
loop_
_entity.id
_entity.type
_entity.pdbx_description
1 polymer ?
#
loop_
_entity_poly.entity_id
_entity_poly.type
_entity_poly.pdbx_seq_one_letter_code
_entity_poly.pdbx_strand_id
1 'polypeptide(L)'
;MTVFSQNDILPVSNKTLKGVKRGSKMESNLIHSKLKLKGKNVEWLASEMTAAGQPISASTIYKKLKGEVVFKASDIKLISKLLDLESEEIMVIFFNELVSKKTREGC
;
A
#
# COMPACT_ATOMS: atom_id res chain seq x y z
N MET A 1 -1.76 42.88 18.87
CA MET A 1 -2.21 42.03 17.75
C MET A 1 -1.03 41.86 16.83
N THR A 2 -0.44 40.67 16.82
CA THR A 2 0.68 40.37 15.91
C THR A 2 0.40 38.99 15.33
N VAL A 3 0.05 38.99 14.06
CA VAL A 3 -0.22 37.81 13.24
C VAL A 3 1.10 37.28 12.70
N PHE A 4 1.44 36.05 13.06
CA PHE A 4 2.40 35.23 12.34
C PHE A 4 2.02 33.76 12.58
N SER A 5 1.71 33.02 11.51
CA SER A 5 2.37 31.73 11.33
C SER A 5 2.25 31.29 9.88
N GLN A 6 3.42 31.09 9.30
CA GLN A 6 3.69 30.64 7.96
C GLN A 6 3.44 29.14 7.87
N ASN A 7 2.99 28.68 6.70
CA ASN A 7 3.35 27.40 6.11
C ASN A 7 3.20 26.15 7.00
N ASP A 8 2.01 25.55 7.02
CA ASP A 8 1.88 24.12 7.30
C ASP A 8 2.35 23.31 6.09
N ILE A 9 3.67 23.30 5.91
CA ILE A 9 4.39 22.21 5.25
C ILE A 9 4.13 20.99 6.13
N LEU A 10 3.25 20.09 5.66
CA LEU A 10 3.07 18.80 6.32
C LEU A 10 4.44 18.12 6.45
N PRO A 11 4.89 17.79 7.67
CA PRO A 11 6.18 17.16 7.86
C PRO A 11 6.17 15.78 7.20
N VAL A 12 7.14 15.59 6.30
CA VAL A 12 7.66 14.31 5.86
C VAL A 12 7.82 13.42 7.10
N SER A 13 6.89 12.49 7.29
CA SER A 13 7.02 11.47 8.33
C SER A 13 7.81 10.29 7.77
N ASN A 14 9.12 10.47 7.75
CA ASN A 14 10.10 9.40 7.77
C ASN A 14 10.19 8.84 9.20
N LYS A 15 9.38 7.81 9.49
CA LYS A 15 9.60 6.92 10.64
C LYS A 15 9.85 5.51 10.11
N THR A 16 11.13 5.14 10.04
CA THR A 16 11.59 3.76 9.83
C THR A 16 11.89 3.14 11.20
N LEU A 17 11.69 1.80 11.29
CA LEU A 17 12.34 0.82 12.18
C LEU A 17 11.56 0.36 13.44
N LYS A 18 10.96 -0.84 13.38
CA LYS A 18 11.47 -2.12 13.98
C LYS A 18 10.33 -3.12 14.23
N GLY A 19 10.57 -4.35 13.80
CA GLY A 19 9.74 -5.52 14.08
C GLY A 19 9.99 -6.58 13.03
N VAL A 20 10.92 -7.51 13.31
CA VAL A 20 11.05 -8.75 12.53
C VAL A 20 9.75 -9.53 12.70
N LYS A 21 8.82 -9.36 11.77
CA LYS A 21 7.73 -10.30 11.52
C LYS A 21 8.01 -10.89 10.15
N ARG A 22 8.40 -12.17 10.12
CA ARG A 22 8.41 -13.01 8.91
C ARG A 22 6.95 -13.30 8.51
N GLY A 23 6.21 -12.26 8.15
CA GLY A 23 4.95 -12.34 7.45
C GLY A 23 5.20 -11.82 6.04
N SER A 24 4.67 -12.50 5.04
CA SER A 24 4.82 -12.18 3.62
C SER A 24 4.90 -10.68 3.38
N LYS A 25 6.11 -10.18 3.11
CA LYS A 25 6.41 -8.75 3.16
C LYS A 25 5.98 -8.13 1.84
N MET A 26 4.76 -7.61 1.81
CA MET A 26 4.28 -6.82 0.69
C MET A 26 5.04 -5.48 0.58
N GLU A 27 5.21 -4.98 -0.63
CA GLU A 27 5.89 -3.72 -0.92
C GLU A 27 4.91 -2.53 -0.78
N SER A 28 4.53 -2.22 0.45
CA SER A 28 3.58 -1.13 0.73
C SER A 28 4.05 0.26 0.28
N ASN A 29 5.37 0.45 0.17
CA ASN A 29 5.96 1.67 -0.37
C ASN A 29 5.49 1.94 -1.82
N LEU A 30 5.31 0.88 -2.62
CA LEU A 30 4.85 1.01 -4.01
C LEU A 30 3.38 1.46 -4.07
N ILE A 31 2.52 0.93 -3.19
CA ILE A 31 1.13 1.39 -3.08
C ILE A 31 1.08 2.87 -2.70
N HIS A 32 1.87 3.29 -1.71
CA HIS A 32 1.94 4.69 -1.29
C HIS A 32 2.44 5.60 -2.41
N SER A 33 3.45 5.19 -3.17
CA SER A 33 3.94 5.93 -4.33
C SER A 33 2.88 6.04 -5.42
N LYS A 34 2.18 4.95 -5.75
CA LYS A 34 1.12 4.97 -6.79
C LYS A 34 -0.05 5.88 -6.39
N LEU A 35 -0.44 5.85 -5.12
CA LEU A 35 -1.45 6.76 -4.56
C LEU A 35 -1.00 8.22 -4.69
N LYS A 36 0.23 8.53 -4.29
CA LYS A 36 0.80 9.88 -4.43
C LYS A 36 0.86 10.35 -5.89
N LEU A 37 1.25 9.47 -6.81
CA LEU A 37 1.31 9.78 -8.25
C LEU A 37 -0.08 10.12 -8.82
N LYS A 38 -1.14 9.45 -8.34
CA LYS A 38 -2.52 9.77 -8.70
C LYS A 38 -3.11 10.95 -7.90
N GLY A 39 -2.36 11.56 -6.99
CA GLY A 39 -2.85 12.61 -6.10
C GLY A 39 -3.92 12.13 -5.11
N LYS A 40 -3.89 10.84 -4.76
CA LYS A 40 -4.86 10.18 -3.87
C LYS A 40 -4.18 9.74 -2.57
N ASN A 41 -5.00 9.48 -1.54
CA ASN A 41 -4.54 9.00 -0.24
C ASN A 41 -5.22 7.66 0.11
N VAL A 42 -4.83 7.08 1.26
CA VAL A 42 -5.36 5.80 1.74
C VAL A 42 -6.85 5.91 2.12
N GLU A 43 -7.30 7.08 2.56
CA GLU A 43 -8.71 7.32 2.87
C GLU A 43 -9.58 7.26 1.62
N TRP A 44 -9.13 7.88 0.52
CA TRP A 44 -9.78 7.77 -0.78
C TRP A 44 -9.88 6.31 -1.22
N LEU A 45 -8.79 5.54 -1.07
CA LEU A 45 -8.81 4.11 -1.38
C LEU A 45 -9.86 3.35 -0.54
N ALA A 46 -9.98 3.67 0.76
CA ALA A 46 -10.98 3.07 1.62
C ALA A 46 -12.42 3.39 1.19
N SER A 47 -12.67 4.65 0.81
CA SER A 47 -13.97 5.09 0.28
C SER A 47 -14.31 4.37 -1.02
N GLU A 48 -13.38 4.29 -1.98
CA GLU A 48 -13.61 3.60 -3.25
C GLU A 48 -13.84 2.09 -3.06
N MET A 49 -13.05 1.46 -2.19
CA MET A 49 -13.26 0.04 -1.88
C MET A 49 -14.64 -0.20 -1.26
N THR A 50 -15.05 0.68 -0.36
CA THR A 50 -16.38 0.63 0.27
C THR A 50 -17.49 0.86 -0.76
N ALA A 51 -17.32 1.83 -1.66
CA ALA A 51 -18.26 2.12 -2.74
C ALA A 51 -18.41 0.96 -3.73
N ALA A 52 -17.33 0.23 -3.99
CA ALA A 52 -17.33 -0.96 -4.86
C ALA A 52 -17.84 -2.24 -4.17
N GLY A 53 -18.40 -2.14 -2.96
CA GLY A 53 -19.03 -3.27 -2.25
C GLY A 53 -18.09 -4.03 -1.30
N GLN A 54 -16.89 -3.51 -1.05
CA GLN A 54 -15.96 -4.05 -0.05
C GLN A 54 -15.76 -3.06 1.10
N PRO A 55 -16.66 -3.01 2.09
CA PRO A 55 -16.55 -2.08 3.20
C PRO A 55 -15.26 -2.34 3.98
N ILE A 56 -14.34 -1.39 3.92
CA ILE A 56 -13.05 -1.47 4.59
C ILE A 56 -12.71 -0.11 5.17
N SER A 57 -12.30 -0.10 6.44
CA SER A 57 -11.86 1.14 7.09
C SER A 57 -10.42 1.48 6.69
N ALA A 58 -10.11 2.78 6.63
CA ALA A 58 -8.75 3.26 6.37
C ALA A 58 -7.74 2.63 7.36
N SER A 59 -8.10 2.52 8.65
CA SER A 59 -7.29 1.84 9.67
C SER A 59 -6.97 0.39 9.32
N THR A 60 -7.93 -0.34 8.73
CA THR A 60 -7.70 -1.71 8.27
C THR A 60 -6.74 -1.73 7.08
N ILE A 61 -6.86 -0.79 6.15
CA ILE A 61 -5.91 -0.66 5.04
C ILE A 61 -4.50 -0.36 5.58
N TYR A 62 -4.35 0.57 6.52
CA TYR A 62 -3.05 0.85 7.14
C TYR A 62 -2.43 -0.37 7.81
N LYS A 63 -3.22 -1.18 8.53
CA LYS A 63 -2.75 -2.45 9.10
C LYS A 63 -2.32 -3.45 8.02
N LYS A 64 -3.08 -3.53 6.92
CA LYS A 64 -2.73 -4.38 5.79
C LYS A 64 -1.43 -3.93 5.11
N LEU A 65 -1.29 -2.63 4.85
CA LEU A 65 -0.07 -2.03 4.28
C LEU A 65 1.15 -2.21 5.19
N LYS A 66 0.97 -2.26 6.51
CA LYS A 66 2.05 -2.59 7.46
C LYS A 66 2.43 -4.07 7.48
N GLY A 67 1.70 -4.93 6.77
CA GLY A 67 1.87 -6.38 6.83
C GLY A 67 1.36 -7.00 8.14
N GLU A 68 0.55 -6.27 8.92
CA GLU A 68 -0.11 -6.83 10.11
C GLU A 68 -1.29 -7.72 9.71
N VAL A 69 -1.91 -7.45 8.56
CA VAL A 69 -3.07 -8.16 8.03
C VAL A 69 -2.84 -8.45 6.54
N VAL A 70 -3.18 -9.66 6.09
CA VAL A 70 -3.02 -10.06 4.69
C VAL A 70 -4.16 -9.49 3.83
N PHE A 71 -3.87 -9.07 2.60
CA PHE A 71 -4.88 -8.69 1.62
C PHE A 71 -5.59 -9.94 1.07
N LYS A 72 -6.92 -9.90 0.96
CA LYS A 72 -7.67 -10.96 0.29
C LYS A 72 -7.51 -10.83 -1.22
N ALA A 73 -7.63 -11.93 -1.96
CA ALA A 73 -7.57 -11.90 -3.43
C ALA A 73 -8.60 -10.91 -4.04
N SER A 74 -9.80 -10.81 -3.45
CA SER A 74 -10.81 -9.83 -3.85
C SER A 74 -10.33 -8.39 -3.67
N ASP A 75 -9.70 -8.09 -2.53
CA ASP A 75 -9.14 -6.76 -2.24
C ASP A 75 -8.04 -6.41 -3.23
N ILE A 76 -7.13 -7.34 -3.52
CA ILE A 76 -6.02 -7.15 -4.46
C ILE A 76 -6.57 -6.84 -5.85
N LYS A 77 -7.55 -7.62 -6.32
CA LYS A 77 -8.20 -7.44 -7.62
C LYS A 77 -8.94 -6.10 -7.73
N LEU A 78 -9.48 -5.60 -6.62
CA LEU A 78 -10.16 -4.32 -6.59
C LEU A 78 -9.16 -3.16 -6.57
N ILE A 79 -8.14 -3.24 -5.73
CA ILE A 79 -7.06 -2.25 -5.64
C ILE A 79 -6.32 -2.16 -6.98
N SER A 80 -6.07 -3.29 -7.65
CA SER A 80 -5.42 -3.27 -8.96
C SER A 80 -6.23 -2.55 -10.01
N LYS A 81 -7.57 -2.67 -9.98
CA LYS A 81 -8.44 -1.90 -10.88
C LYS A 81 -8.46 -0.41 -10.54
N LEU A 82 -8.51 -0.06 -9.26
CA LEU A 82 -8.55 1.35 -8.82
C LEU A 82 -7.23 2.09 -9.10
N LEU A 83 -6.12 1.39 -8.92
CA LEU A 83 -4.77 1.94 -9.12
C LEU A 83 -4.24 1.73 -10.54
N ASP A 84 -5.00 1.07 -11.43
CA ASP A 84 -4.55 0.62 -12.76
C ASP A 84 -3.18 -0.08 -12.69
N LEU A 85 -3.08 -1.06 -11.79
CA LEU A 85 -1.86 -1.85 -11.64
C LEU A 85 -1.82 -2.94 -12.71
N GLU A 86 -0.66 -3.07 -13.35
CA GLU A 86 -0.42 -4.19 -14.25
C GLU A 86 -0.20 -5.50 -13.48
N SER A 87 -0.38 -6.63 -14.15
CA SER A 87 -0.23 -7.96 -13.53
C SER A 87 1.16 -8.15 -12.90
N GLU A 88 2.19 -7.60 -13.53
CA GLU A 88 3.56 -7.61 -13.01
C GLU A 88 3.69 -6.78 -11.73
N GLU A 89 3.11 -5.57 -11.71
CA GLU A 89 3.08 -4.71 -10.51
C GLU A 89 2.33 -5.39 -9.36
N ILE A 90 1.21 -6.06 -9.64
CA ILE A 90 0.46 -6.80 -8.62
C ILE A 90 1.32 -7.90 -8.00
N MET A 91 2.05 -8.65 -8.82
CA MET A 91 2.96 -9.71 -8.37
C MET A 91 4.10 -9.15 -7.51
N VAL A 92 4.71 -8.05 -7.92
CA VAL A 92 5.79 -7.40 -7.14
C VAL A 92 5.25 -6.80 -5.84
N ILE A 93 4.08 -6.16 -5.87
CA ILE A 93 3.54 -5.45 -4.70
C ILE A 93 3.03 -6.43 -3.65
N PHE A 94 2.20 -7.40 -4.05
CA PHE A 94 1.48 -8.27 -3.12
C PHE A 94 2.13 -9.64 -2.95
N PHE A 95 2.98 -10.07 -3.89
CA PHE A 95 3.53 -11.42 -3.95
C PHE A 95 5.07 -11.46 -4.08
N ASN A 96 5.77 -10.38 -3.68
CA ASN A 96 7.23 -10.22 -3.84
C ASN A 96 8.03 -11.46 -3.36
N GLU A 97 7.57 -12.13 -2.30
CA GLU A 97 8.23 -13.32 -1.75
C GLU A 97 8.06 -14.60 -2.59
N LEU A 98 7.00 -14.70 -3.41
CA LEU A 98 6.75 -15.87 -4.26
C LEU A 98 7.56 -15.86 -5.56
N VAL A 99 8.00 -14.69 -6.02
CA VAL A 99 8.75 -14.56 -7.29
C VAL A 99 10.27 -14.65 -7.07
N SER A 100 10.74 -14.60 -5.81
CA SER A 100 12.16 -14.75 -5.47
C SER A 100 12.68 -16.20 -5.60
N LYS A 101 11.84 -17.18 -5.99
CA LYS A 101 12.26 -18.59 -6.23
C LYS A 101 11.98 -19.06 -7.66
N LYS A 102 12.52 -18.35 -8.63
CA LYS A 102 12.88 -18.87 -9.96
C LYS A 102 14.00 -17.94 -10.41
N THR A 103 15.28 -18.27 -10.37
CA THR A 103 15.95 -19.40 -11.05
C THR A 103 17.42 -19.38 -10.63
N ARG A 104 17.93 -20.49 -10.07
CA ARG A 104 19.30 -20.99 -10.32
C ARG A 104 19.25 -22.52 -10.26
N GLU A 105 18.45 -23.09 -11.16
CA GLU A 105 18.73 -24.41 -11.70
C GLU A 105 19.16 -24.17 -13.14
N GLY A 106 20.43 -24.41 -13.45
CA GLY A 106 20.98 -24.17 -14.78
C GLY A 106 22.49 -24.09 -14.81
N CYS A 107 23.11 -25.28 -14.76
CA CYS A 107 24.53 -25.63 -15.00
C CYS A 107 25.52 -25.36 -13.86
#